data_AF-A0A7K9QCP3-F1
#
_entry.id   AF-A0A7K9QCP3-F1
#
_cell.length_a   1.000
_cell.length_b   1.000
_cell.length_c   1.000
_cell.angle_alpha   90.00
_cell.angle_beta   90.00
_cell.angle_gamma   90.00
#
_symmetry.space_group_name_H-M   'P 1'
#
loop_
_entity.id
_entity.type
_entity.pdbx_description
1 polymer ?
#
loop_
_entity_poly.entity_id
_entity_poly.type
_entity_poly.pdbx_seq_one_letter_code
_entity_poly.pdbx_strand_id
1 'polypeptide(L)'
;GLVVTQLDVEPGECIKVKGKIQSDAKGFAVNVGKDSNTLMLHFNPRFDCHGDVNTIVCNSKEDGVWGEEDRKADFPFQHGDKIEICISFDETEATVTLPEAEFKFPNRLGMEKIEYLAVEGDFKVKAIKFS
;
A
#
# COMPACT_ATOMS: atom_id res chain seq x y z
N GLY A 1 -4.34 -7.18 11.34
CA GLY A 1 -3.42 -7.17 10.20
C GLY A 1 -2.04 -7.61 10.64
N LEU A 2 -1.08 -7.61 9.70
CA LEU A 2 0.35 -7.79 10.00
C LEU A 2 0.98 -6.42 10.14
N VAL A 3 1.92 -6.26 11.08
CA VAL A 3 2.71 -5.04 11.26
C VAL A 3 4.18 -5.43 11.32
N VAL A 4 5.04 -4.68 10.63
CA VAL A 4 6.49 -4.79 10.64
C VAL A 4 7.06 -3.40 10.92
N THR A 5 7.94 -3.32 11.91
CA THR A 5 8.59 -2.08 12.36
C THR A 5 10.10 -2.26 12.35
N GLN A 6 10.85 -1.18 12.58
CA GLN A 6 12.33 -1.21 12.56
C GLN A 6 12.86 -1.65 11.19
N LEU A 7 12.12 -1.31 10.14
CA LEU A 7 12.61 -1.39 8.78
C LEU A 7 13.62 -0.26 8.54
N ASP A 8 14.49 -0.46 7.57
CA ASP A 8 15.44 0.56 7.12
C ASP A 8 15.51 0.48 5.60
N VAL A 9 14.36 0.69 4.96
CA VAL A 9 14.22 0.56 3.51
C VAL A 9 14.57 1.89 2.86
N GLU A 10 15.62 1.88 2.05
CA GLU A 10 16.16 3.05 1.36
C GLU A 10 15.53 3.29 -0.02
N PRO A 11 15.67 4.49 -0.60
CA PRO A 11 15.20 4.77 -1.96
C PRO A 11 15.78 3.77 -2.97
N GLY A 12 14.92 3.28 -3.87
CA GLY A 12 15.28 2.27 -4.86
C GLY A 12 15.18 0.81 -4.39
N GLU A 13 15.07 0.55 -3.08
CA GLU A 13 14.72 -0.77 -2.57
C GLU A 13 13.22 -1.05 -2.73
N CYS A 14 12.84 -2.32 -2.80
CA CYS A 14 11.45 -2.75 -2.89
C CYS A 14 11.02 -3.67 -1.73
N ILE A 15 9.89 -3.30 -1.12
CA ILE A 15 9.12 -4.13 -0.21
C ILE A 15 8.12 -4.96 -1.02
N LYS A 16 8.30 -6.27 -1.05
CA LYS A 16 7.40 -7.21 -1.75
C LYS A 16 6.46 -7.88 -0.76
N VAL A 17 5.17 -7.60 -0.88
CA VAL A 17 4.10 -8.23 -0.10
C VAL A 17 3.39 -9.26 -0.96
N LYS A 18 3.59 -10.55 -0.66
CA LYS A 18 2.85 -11.64 -1.30
C LYS A 18 1.71 -12.08 -0.40
N GLY A 19 0.52 -12.27 -0.96
CA GLY A 19 -0.62 -12.76 -0.21
C GLY A 19 -1.78 -13.20 -1.07
N LYS A 20 -2.92 -13.41 -0.41
CA LYS A 20 -4.19 -13.78 -1.04
C LYS A 20 -5.29 -12.81 -0.61
N ILE A 21 -6.00 -12.23 -1.57
CA ILE A 21 -7.23 -11.46 -1.34
C ILE A 21 -8.33 -12.43 -0.92
N GLN A 22 -9.12 -12.09 0.09
CA GLN A 22 -10.23 -12.94 0.52
C GLN A 22 -11.33 -12.99 -0.56
N SER A 23 -12.12 -14.08 -0.58
CA SER A 23 -13.12 -14.34 -1.62
C SER A 23 -14.35 -13.43 -1.54
N ASP A 24 -14.53 -12.76 -0.40
CA ASP A 24 -15.62 -11.85 -0.05
C ASP A 24 -15.09 -10.48 0.45
N ALA A 25 -13.85 -10.15 0.08
CA ALA A 25 -13.16 -8.95 0.53
C ALA A 25 -13.99 -7.68 0.29
N LYS A 26 -14.06 -6.78 1.26
CA LYS A 26 -14.59 -5.43 1.06
C LYS A 26 -13.49 -4.47 0.66
N GLY A 27 -12.30 -4.68 1.20
CA GLY A 27 -11.09 -3.97 0.83
C GLY A 27 -9.91 -4.39 1.68
N PHE A 28 -8.72 -3.96 1.29
CA PHE A 28 -7.51 -4.15 2.07
C PHE A 28 -6.61 -2.93 1.92
N ALA A 29 -5.64 -2.78 2.82
CA ALA A 29 -4.67 -1.71 2.74
C ALA A 29 -3.25 -2.22 2.97
N VAL A 30 -2.31 -1.63 2.24
CA VAL A 30 -0.87 -1.73 2.50
C VAL A 30 -0.36 -0.34 2.85
N ASN A 31 0.12 -0.20 4.08
CA ASN A 31 0.54 1.05 4.69
C ASN A 31 2.05 1.06 4.82
N VAL A 32 2.73 2.07 4.29
CA VAL A 32 4.17 2.27 4.48
C VAL A 32 4.48 3.69 4.95
N GLY A 33 5.48 3.82 5.81
CA GLY A 33 5.95 5.11 6.29
C GLY A 33 6.86 4.98 7.51
N LYS A 34 6.71 5.91 8.45
CA LYS A 34 7.49 5.96 9.69
C LYS A 34 6.84 5.15 10.81
N ASP A 35 5.53 5.29 10.97
CA ASP A 35 4.71 4.61 11.98
C ASP A 35 3.21 4.65 11.59
N SER A 36 2.32 4.20 12.48
CA SER A 36 0.86 4.16 12.21
C SER A 36 0.18 5.53 12.07
N ASN A 37 0.84 6.61 12.51
CA ASN A 37 0.33 7.98 12.44
C ASN A 37 0.94 8.77 11.28
N THR A 38 2.14 8.38 10.82
CA THR A 38 2.86 9.06 9.75
C THR A 38 3.19 8.09 8.62
N LEU A 39 2.35 8.12 7.57
CA LEU A 39 2.39 7.23 6.41
C LEU A 39 2.75 8.01 5.15
N MET A 40 3.81 7.56 4.46
CA MET A 40 4.12 8.01 3.10
C MET A 40 3.01 7.60 2.14
N LEU A 41 2.57 6.34 2.24
CA LEU A 41 1.55 5.78 1.37
C LEU A 41 0.63 4.83 2.15
N HIS A 42 -0.66 5.11 2.05
CA HIS A 42 -1.77 4.21 2.32
C HIS A 42 -2.33 3.76 0.98
N PHE A 43 -1.97 2.55 0.53
CA PHE A 43 -2.46 1.96 -0.70
C PHE A 43 -3.68 1.08 -0.40
N ASN A 44 -4.88 1.51 -0.79
CA ASN A 44 -6.12 0.89 -0.36
C ASN A 44 -7.07 0.53 -1.51
N PRO A 45 -6.94 -0.69 -2.06
CA PRO A 45 -7.93 -1.26 -2.96
C PRO A 45 -9.25 -1.53 -2.24
N ARG A 46 -10.34 -0.92 -2.72
CA ARG A 46 -11.72 -1.05 -2.24
C ARG A 46 -12.55 -1.77 -3.30
N PHE A 47 -13.04 -2.97 -2.98
CA PHE A 47 -13.95 -3.71 -3.87
C PHE A 47 -15.37 -3.16 -3.77
N ASP A 48 -15.83 -2.95 -2.55
CA ASP A 48 -17.14 -2.38 -2.21
C ASP A 48 -17.06 -1.84 -0.77
N CYS A 49 -16.55 -0.62 -0.62
CA CYS A 49 -16.28 -0.05 0.70
C CYS A 49 -16.42 1.48 0.67
N HIS A 50 -17.04 2.08 1.68
CA HIS A 50 -17.22 3.53 1.81
C HIS A 50 -17.91 4.22 0.61
N GLY A 51 -18.74 3.48 -0.14
CA GLY A 51 -19.40 3.96 -1.36
C GLY A 51 -18.56 3.82 -2.62
N ASP A 52 -17.32 3.33 -2.50
CA ASP A 52 -16.44 3.04 -3.62
C ASP A 52 -16.61 1.59 -4.09
N VAL A 53 -16.69 1.41 -5.40
CA VAL A 53 -16.76 0.10 -6.06
C VAL A 53 -15.56 -0.05 -6.96
N ASN A 54 -14.77 -1.10 -6.75
CA ASN A 54 -13.54 -1.40 -7.51
C ASN A 54 -12.68 -0.15 -7.74
N THR A 55 -12.29 0.52 -6.66
CA THR A 55 -11.49 1.74 -6.70
C THR A 55 -10.26 1.57 -5.82
N ILE A 56 -9.09 1.96 -6.34
CA ILE A 56 -7.90 2.10 -5.50
C ILE A 56 -7.85 3.53 -4.99
N VAL A 57 -7.73 3.66 -3.67
CA VAL A 57 -7.51 4.95 -3.03
C VAL A 57 -6.09 4.98 -2.46
N CYS A 58 -5.30 5.95 -2.88
CA CYS A 58 -4.00 6.26 -2.31
C CYS A 58 -4.12 7.52 -1.44
N ASN A 59 -3.45 7.55 -0.30
CA ASN A 59 -3.33 8.76 0.51
C ASN A 59 -2.03 8.76 1.33
N SER A 60 -1.68 9.92 1.87
CA SER A 60 -0.66 10.10 2.90
C SER A 60 -1.33 10.33 4.26
N LYS A 61 -0.58 10.14 5.34
CA LYS A 61 -1.02 10.47 6.69
C LYS A 61 0.10 11.17 7.44
N GLU A 62 -0.18 12.27 8.11
CA GLU A 62 0.80 13.04 8.90
C GLU A 62 0.22 13.32 10.28
N ASP A 63 0.93 12.92 11.33
CA ASP A 63 0.50 13.11 12.73
C ASP A 63 -0.94 12.64 13.00
N GLY A 64 -1.32 11.53 12.37
CA GLY A 64 -2.65 10.95 12.52
C GLY A 64 -3.72 11.52 11.58
N VAL A 65 -3.40 12.55 10.79
CA VAL A 65 -4.35 13.24 9.89
C VAL A 65 -4.17 12.76 8.46
N TRP A 66 -5.27 12.41 7.81
CA TRP A 66 -5.29 12.01 6.39
C TRP A 66 -5.13 13.22 5.47
N GLY A 67 -4.36 13.04 4.39
CA GLY A 67 -4.23 14.03 3.32
C GLY A 67 -5.38 13.96 2.31
N GLU A 68 -5.14 14.53 1.12
CA GLU A 68 -6.08 14.44 -0.01
C GLU A 68 -6.05 13.05 -0.66
N GLU A 69 -7.23 12.43 -0.84
CA GLU A 69 -7.36 11.13 -1.51
C GLU A 69 -7.00 11.23 -3.00
N ASP A 70 -6.19 10.30 -3.49
CA ASP A 70 -5.89 10.10 -4.91
C ASP A 70 -6.54 8.78 -5.36
N ARG A 71 -7.52 8.89 -6.25
CA ARG A 71 -8.34 7.77 -6.72
C ARG A 71 -7.86 7.33 -8.10
N LYS A 72 -7.45 6.07 -8.22
CA LYS A 72 -6.97 5.50 -9.48
C LYS A 72 -8.11 4.95 -10.32
N ALA A 73 -7.99 5.10 -11.63
CA ALA A 73 -8.98 4.63 -12.59
C ALA A 73 -8.94 3.10 -12.75
N ASP A 74 -7.75 2.50 -12.71
CA ASP A 74 -7.58 1.06 -12.89
C ASP A 74 -7.75 0.28 -11.58
N PHE A 75 -8.34 -0.92 -11.68
CA PHE A 75 -8.55 -1.83 -10.55
C PHE A 75 -8.23 -3.29 -10.94
N PRO A 76 -6.94 -3.66 -11.03
CA PRO A 76 -6.48 -4.98 -11.45
C PRO A 76 -6.50 -5.99 -10.29
N PHE A 77 -7.58 -6.02 -9.51
CA PHE A 77 -7.72 -6.93 -8.37
C PHE A 77 -9.01 -7.74 -8.48
N GLN A 78 -8.94 -9.03 -8.19
CA GLN A 78 -10.12 -9.90 -8.09
C GLN A 78 -10.19 -10.61 -6.75
N HIS A 79 -11.40 -10.95 -6.33
CA HIS A 79 -11.63 -11.74 -5.12
C HIS A 79 -10.95 -13.11 -5.23
N GLY A 80 -10.27 -13.51 -4.16
CA GLY A 80 -9.61 -14.81 -4.10
C GLY A 80 -8.23 -14.88 -4.76
N ASP A 81 -7.79 -13.82 -5.45
CA ASP A 81 -6.51 -13.82 -6.15
C ASP A 81 -5.32 -13.92 -5.20
N LYS A 82 -4.26 -14.57 -5.70
CA LYS A 82 -2.94 -14.53 -5.09
C LYS A 82 -2.10 -13.52 -5.86
N ILE A 83 -1.61 -12.52 -5.15
CA ILE A 83 -0.89 -11.41 -5.78
C ILE A 83 0.39 -11.08 -5.01
N GLU A 84 1.35 -10.52 -5.74
CA GLU A 84 2.53 -9.86 -5.20
C GLU A 84 2.43 -8.37 -5.49
N ILE A 85 2.61 -7.56 -4.45
CA ILE A 85 2.66 -6.11 -4.51
C ILE A 85 4.09 -5.71 -4.19
N CYS A 86 4.76 -5.00 -5.10
CA CYS A 86 6.07 -4.39 -4.86
C CYS A 86 5.88 -2.91 -4.60
N ILE A 87 6.41 -2.40 -3.49
CA ILE A 87 6.40 -0.98 -3.15
C ILE A 87 7.84 -0.51 -3.10
N SER A 88 8.21 0.40 -3.98
CA SER A 88 9.46 1.15 -3.96
C SER A 88 9.16 2.64 -3.88
N PHE A 89 10.17 3.45 -3.59
CA PHE A 89 10.02 4.90 -3.55
C PHE A 89 11.33 5.61 -3.88
N ASP A 90 11.20 6.90 -4.19
CA ASP A 90 12.30 7.86 -4.29
C ASP A 90 11.91 9.20 -3.63
N GLU A 91 12.74 10.23 -3.85
CA GLU A 91 12.54 11.58 -3.31
C GLU A 91 11.20 12.21 -3.77
N THR A 92 10.64 11.76 -4.89
CA THR A 92 9.48 12.36 -5.54
C THR A 92 8.21 11.55 -5.37
N GLU A 93 8.29 10.22 -5.42
CA GLU A 93 7.11 9.36 -5.43
C GLU A 93 7.34 7.96 -4.85
N ALA A 94 6.25 7.37 -4.36
CA ALA A 94 6.12 5.94 -4.12
C ALA A 94 5.51 5.27 -5.36
N THR A 95 6.10 4.14 -5.76
CA THR A 95 5.63 3.31 -6.88
C THR A 95 5.17 1.96 -6.35
N VAL A 96 3.94 1.59 -6.72
CA VAL A 96 3.33 0.29 -6.46
C VAL A 96 3.26 -0.49 -7.75
N THR A 97 4.08 -1.53 -7.87
CA THR A 97 4.13 -2.42 -9.05
C THR A 97 3.38 -3.73 -8.76
N LEU A 98 2.46 -4.04 -9.66
CA LEU A 98 1.74 -5.32 -9.77
C LEU A 98 2.21 -6.04 -11.05
N PRO A 99 1.87 -7.33 -11.26
CA PRO A 99 2.25 -8.05 -12.47
C PRO A 99 1.84 -7.40 -13.80
N GLU A 100 0.69 -6.71 -13.82
CA GLU A 100 0.12 -6.13 -15.06
C GLU A 100 -0.16 -4.63 -14.96
N ALA A 101 0.21 -3.98 -13.85
CA ALA A 101 -0.10 -2.58 -13.60
C ALA A 101 0.93 -1.91 -12.69
N GLU A 102 1.00 -0.58 -12.78
CA GLU A 102 1.83 0.25 -11.92
C GLU A 102 1.03 1.48 -11.46
N PHE A 103 1.17 1.84 -10.18
CA PHE A 103 0.53 3.01 -9.60
C PHE A 103 1.57 3.88 -8.93
N LYS A 104 1.51 5.19 -9.18
CA LYS A 104 2.39 6.19 -8.58
C LYS A 104 1.62 7.08 -7.62
N PHE A 105 2.28 7.49 -6.54
CA PHE A 105 1.74 8.42 -5.56
C PHE A 105 2.85 9.33 -5.04
N PRO A 106 2.64 10.66 -4.98
CA PRO A 106 3.69 11.59 -4.57
C PRO A 106 4.18 11.31 -3.14
N ASN A 107 5.50 11.38 -2.93
CA ASN A 107 6.11 11.36 -1.60
C ASN A 107 5.90 12.71 -0.91
N ARG A 108 4.66 12.99 -0.51
CA ARG A 108 4.22 14.30 0.01
C ARG A 108 4.98 14.73 1.27
N LEU A 109 5.50 13.77 2.02
CA LEU A 109 6.19 13.98 3.29
C LEU A 109 7.72 14.07 3.14
N GLY A 110 8.24 13.91 1.92
CA GLY A 110 9.69 13.92 1.68
C GLY A 110 10.43 12.88 2.51
N MET A 111 9.81 11.71 2.73
CA MET A 111 10.43 10.65 3.53
C MET A 111 11.61 10.05 2.77
N GLU A 112 12.74 9.95 3.45
CA GLU A 112 13.99 9.39 2.90
C GLU A 112 14.13 7.89 3.17
N LYS A 113 13.29 7.31 4.03
CA LYS A 113 13.26 5.87 4.35
C LYS A 113 11.88 5.40 4.81
N ILE A 114 11.65 4.09 4.71
CA ILE A 114 10.47 3.42 5.28
C ILE A 114 10.89 2.58 6.48
N GLU A 115 10.29 2.87 7.64
CA GLU A 115 10.57 2.21 8.93
C GLU A 115 9.41 1.31 9.39
N TYR A 116 8.25 1.46 8.74
CA TYR A 116 6.99 0.85 9.09
C TYR A 116 6.27 0.29 7.85
N LEU A 117 5.75 -0.93 7.99
CA LEU A 117 4.83 -1.57 7.07
C LEU A 117 3.66 -2.17 7.85
N ALA A 118 2.42 -1.93 7.40
CA ALA A 118 1.26 -2.67 7.88
C ALA A 118 0.36 -3.13 6.75
N VAL A 119 -0.22 -4.32 6.92
CA VAL A 119 -1.21 -4.88 6.00
C VAL A 119 -2.49 -5.14 6.76
N GLU A 120 -3.58 -4.54 6.30
CA GLU A 120 -4.87 -4.48 6.98
C GLU A 120 -6.02 -4.88 6.05
N GLY A 121 -7.18 -5.18 6.65
CA GLY A 121 -8.36 -5.63 5.91
C GLY A 121 -8.25 -7.05 5.38
N ASP A 122 -8.92 -7.30 4.25
CA ASP A 122 -9.24 -8.62 3.74
C ASP A 122 -8.14 -9.22 2.87
N PHE A 123 -6.90 -9.14 3.34
CA PHE A 123 -5.71 -9.64 2.68
C PHE A 123 -4.90 -10.56 3.58
N LYS A 124 -4.75 -11.82 3.18
CA LYS A 124 -3.97 -12.82 3.92
C LYS A 124 -2.52 -12.81 3.44
N VAL A 125 -1.64 -12.15 4.19
CA VAL A 125 -0.21 -12.15 3.92
C VAL A 125 0.36 -13.57 3.98
N LYS A 126 1.24 -13.87 3.02
CA LYS A 126 1.96 -15.14 2.91
C LYS A 126 3.47 -14.97 3.05
N ALA A 127 4.03 -13.90 2.51
CA ALA A 127 5.43 -13.58 2.65
C ALA A 127 5.65 -12.07 2.50
N ILE A 128 6.66 -11.56 3.19
CA ILE A 128 7.26 -10.26 2.92
C ILE A 128 8.70 -10.51 2.51
N LYS A 129 9.16 -9.82 1.47
CA LYS A 129 10.57 -9.84 1.03
C LYS A 129 11.04 -8.41 0.83
N PHE A 130 12.34 -8.20 1.03
CA PHE A 130 13.04 -6.95 0.77
C PHE A 130 14.08 -7.24 -0.31
N SER A 131 14.23 -6.35 -1.29
CA SER A 131 15.17 -6.52 -2.40
C SER A 131 15.58 -5.21 -3.02
#